data_AF-A0A662T7Y7-F1
#
_entry.id   AF-A0A662T7Y7-F1
#
_cell.length_a   1.000
_cell.length_b   1.000
_cell.length_c   1.000
_cell.angle_alpha   90.00
_cell.angle_beta   90.00
_cell.angle_gamma   90.00
#
_symmetry.space_group_name_H-M   'P 1'
#
loop_
_entity.id
_entity.type
_entity.pdbx_description
1 polymer ?
#
loop_
_entity_poly.entity_id
_entity_poly.type
_entity_poly.pdbx_seq_one_letter_code
_entity_poly.pdbx_strand_id
1 'polypeptide(L)'
;MPTSDSRVGKIIVVSHYILNVHSLEDELAEFPGFKEKGVLRLIIKHKVGMFQLPCPETVISHISRLPLPKGSYDNPVVRRRYRELAKHVNFFKQFIDKDIK
;
A
#
# COMPACT_ATOMS: atom_id res chain seq x y z
N MET A 1 -16.95 -32.62 -3.64
CA MET A 1 -15.56 -32.13 -3.46
C MET A 1 -15.62 -30.62 -3.47
N PRO A 2 -15.14 -29.87 -2.47
CA PRO A 2 -15.05 -28.44 -2.63
C PRO A 2 -13.99 -28.19 -3.71
N THR A 3 -14.42 -27.56 -4.79
CA THR A 3 -13.58 -27.00 -5.84
C THR A 3 -12.56 -26.07 -5.20
N SER A 4 -11.25 -26.29 -5.43
CA SER A 4 -10.19 -25.44 -4.88
C SER A 4 -10.51 -23.96 -5.11
N ASP A 5 -10.47 -23.15 -4.06
CA ASP A 5 -10.78 -21.73 -4.15
C ASP A 5 -9.85 -21.03 -5.15
N SER A 6 -10.41 -20.54 -6.27
CA SER A 6 -9.67 -19.89 -7.35
C SER A 6 -8.93 -18.59 -6.95
N ARG A 7 -9.18 -18.09 -5.73
CA ARG A 7 -8.56 -16.88 -5.15
C ARG A 7 -7.19 -17.14 -4.51
N VAL A 8 -6.80 -18.40 -4.29
CA VAL A 8 -5.59 -18.76 -3.54
C VAL A 8 -4.32 -18.19 -4.17
N GLY A 9 -3.45 -17.59 -3.34
CA GLY A 9 -2.08 -17.21 -3.68
C GLY A 9 -1.89 -16.01 -4.62
N LYS A 10 -2.98 -15.36 -5.07
CA LYS A 10 -2.90 -14.24 -6.04
C LYS A 10 -3.15 -12.92 -5.34
N ILE A 11 -2.13 -12.37 -4.69
CA ILE A 11 -2.23 -11.05 -4.03
C ILE A 11 -1.04 -10.20 -4.40
N ILE A 12 -1.31 -8.92 -4.70
CA ILE A 12 -0.27 -7.90 -4.83
C ILE A 12 -0.28 -6.98 -3.61
N VAL A 13 0.91 -6.47 -3.28
CA VAL A 13 1.07 -5.42 -2.28
C VAL A 13 1.36 -4.12 -3.01
N VAL A 14 0.64 -3.06 -2.66
CA VAL A 14 0.71 -1.77 -3.36
C VAL A 14 0.77 -0.62 -2.36
N SER A 15 1.59 0.38 -2.66
CA SER A 15 1.69 1.60 -1.86
C SER A 15 0.42 2.44 -2.01
N HIS A 16 -0.03 3.07 -0.91
CA HIS A 16 -1.25 3.90 -0.88
C HIS A 16 -1.29 4.91 -2.03
N TYR A 17 -0.16 5.56 -2.31
CA TYR A 17 0.02 6.59 -3.33
C TYR A 17 -0.31 6.23 -4.76
N ILE A 18 -0.12 4.96 -5.13
CA ILE A 18 -0.39 4.51 -6.51
C ILE A 18 -1.89 4.51 -6.78
N LEU A 19 -2.68 4.26 -5.72
CA LEU A 19 -4.13 4.10 -5.82
C LEU A 19 -4.92 5.29 -5.31
N ASN A 20 -4.40 5.99 -4.32
CA ASN A 20 -5.03 7.13 -3.70
C ASN A 20 -4.10 8.34 -3.81
N VAL A 21 -4.15 9.02 -4.95
CA VAL A 21 -3.30 10.18 -5.25
C VAL A 21 -3.59 11.35 -4.30
N HIS A 22 -4.76 11.37 -3.65
CA HIS A 22 -5.06 12.30 -2.55
C HIS A 22 -4.18 12.13 -1.32
N SER A 23 -3.37 11.07 -1.24
CA SER A 23 -2.38 10.91 -0.18
C SER A 23 -1.11 11.74 -0.40
N LEU A 24 -0.91 12.21 -1.64
CA LEU A 24 0.18 13.11 -1.99
C LEU A 24 -0.04 14.47 -1.36
N GLU A 25 1.06 15.20 -1.24
CA GLU A 25 1.05 16.57 -0.79
C GLU A 25 0.27 17.44 -1.78
N ASP A 26 -0.29 18.54 -1.26
CA ASP A 26 -1.03 19.50 -2.08
C ASP A 26 -0.15 19.97 -3.26
N GLU A 27 -0.76 20.14 -4.43
CA GLU A 27 -0.10 20.50 -5.70
C GLU A 27 0.76 19.42 -6.38
N LEU A 28 1.03 18.28 -5.73
CA LEU A 28 1.75 17.14 -6.34
C LEU A 28 0.82 16.08 -6.97
N ALA A 29 -0.49 16.22 -6.77
CA ALA A 29 -1.50 15.32 -7.32
C ALA A 29 -1.77 15.59 -8.81
N GLU A 30 -0.95 15.00 -9.69
CA GLU A 30 -1.12 15.12 -11.16
C GLU A 30 -2.35 14.38 -11.69
N PHE A 31 -2.94 13.47 -10.89
CA PHE A 31 -4.06 12.64 -11.30
C PHE A 31 -5.27 12.83 -10.37
N PRO A 32 -6.50 12.88 -10.90
CA PRO A 32 -7.71 13.11 -10.11
C PRO A 32 -8.14 11.91 -9.25
N GLY A 33 -7.36 10.83 -9.18
CA GLY A 33 -7.75 9.58 -8.51
C GLY A 33 -6.63 8.55 -8.47
N PHE A 34 -6.66 7.54 -9.33
CA PHE A 34 -5.57 6.57 -9.46
C PHE A 34 -4.44 7.15 -10.31
N LYS A 35 -3.18 6.99 -9.86
CA LYS A 35 -2.01 7.40 -10.66
C LYS A 35 -1.93 6.59 -11.95
N GLU A 36 -2.23 5.29 -11.85
CA GLU A 36 -2.10 4.34 -12.96
C GLU A 36 -3.41 3.61 -13.25
N LYS A 37 -4.23 4.15 -14.17
CA LYS A 37 -5.48 3.50 -14.63
C LYS A 37 -5.25 2.09 -15.19
N GLY A 38 -4.04 1.78 -15.65
CA GLY A 38 -3.65 0.45 -16.13
C GLY A 38 -3.56 -0.60 -15.03
N VAL A 39 -3.10 -0.23 -13.84
CA VAL A 39 -2.85 -1.17 -12.73
C VAL A 39 -4.15 -1.82 -12.26
N LEU A 40 -5.21 -1.03 -12.05
CA LEU A 40 -6.51 -1.58 -11.63
C LEU A 40 -7.10 -2.53 -12.67
N ARG A 41 -6.98 -2.18 -13.96
CA ARG A 41 -7.43 -3.05 -15.06
C ARG A 41 -6.68 -4.38 -15.10
N LEU A 42 -5.36 -4.36 -14.86
CA LEU A 42 -4.55 -5.57 -14.79
C LEU A 42 -4.94 -6.44 -13.59
N ILE A 43 -5.17 -5.85 -12.41
CA ILE A 43 -5.60 -6.56 -11.20
C ILE A 43 -6.94 -7.27 -11.45
N ILE A 44 -7.92 -6.56 -12.02
CA ILE A 44 -9.23 -7.13 -12.36
C ILE A 44 -9.09 -8.24 -13.40
N LYS A 45 -8.35 -8.00 -14.50
CA LYS A 45 -8.14 -8.96 -15.58
C LYS A 45 -7.53 -10.28 -15.07
N HIS A 46 -6.57 -10.20 -14.16
CA HIS A 46 -5.87 -11.37 -13.63
C HIS A 46 -6.52 -11.96 -12.37
N LYS A 47 -7.63 -11.39 -11.89
CA LYS A 47 -8.35 -11.82 -10.68
C LYS A 47 -7.43 -11.89 -9.46
N VAL A 48 -6.63 -10.84 -9.29
CA VAL A 48 -5.63 -10.74 -8.22
C VAL A 48 -6.21 -9.90 -7.08
N GLY A 49 -6.10 -10.39 -5.84
CA GLY A 49 -6.41 -9.62 -4.64
C GLY A 49 -5.36 -8.54 -4.38
N MET A 50 -5.69 -7.58 -3.52
CA MET A 50 -4.81 -6.43 -3.30
C MET A 50 -4.74 -6.08 -1.82
N PHE A 51 -3.53 -5.93 -1.32
CA PHE A 51 -3.25 -5.41 0.01
C PHE A 51 -2.58 -4.04 -0.12
N GLN A 52 -3.27 -3.01 0.33
CA GLN A 52 -2.75 -1.65 0.27
C GLN A 52 -1.98 -1.34 1.55
N LEU A 53 -0.69 -1.01 1.40
CA LEU A 53 0.10 -0.51 2.53
C LEU A 53 -0.23 0.96 2.76
N PRO A 54 -0.51 1.36 4.01
CA PRO A 54 -0.66 2.78 4.34
C PRO A 54 0.64 3.50 4.02
N CYS A 55 0.52 4.74 3.58
CA CYS A 55 1.69 5.56 3.31
C CYS A 55 2.47 5.81 4.62
N PRO A 56 3.79 5.54 4.64
CA PRO A 56 4.63 5.82 5.81
C PRO A 56 4.60 7.29 6.24
N GLU A 57 4.72 8.18 5.29
CA GLU A 57 4.82 9.62 5.52
C GLU A 57 3.49 10.22 6.02
N THR A 58 2.34 9.78 5.52
CA THR A 58 1.01 10.23 5.97
C THR A 58 0.71 9.71 7.36
N VAL A 59 1.11 8.48 7.68
CA VAL A 59 0.93 7.91 9.03
C VAL A 59 1.80 8.62 10.07
N ILE A 60 2.99 9.10 9.68
CA ILE A 60 3.91 9.76 10.61
C ILE A 60 3.67 11.27 10.70
N SER A 61 3.38 11.93 9.58
CA SER A 61 3.42 13.39 9.45
C SER A 61 2.07 14.03 9.10
N HIS A 62 0.99 13.24 9.01
CA HIS A 62 -0.35 13.64 8.55
C HIS A 62 -0.48 13.91 7.04
N ILE A 63 -1.73 14.06 6.60
CA ILE A 63 -2.12 14.26 5.19
C ILE A 63 -1.68 15.63 4.66
N SER A 64 -1.73 16.66 5.50
CA SER A 64 -1.37 18.05 5.16
C SER A 64 0.11 18.36 5.40
N ARG A 65 0.98 17.35 5.26
CA ARG A 65 2.42 17.55 5.50
C ARG A 65 3.03 18.39 4.37
N LEU A 66 4.14 19.05 4.68
CA LEU A 66 4.98 19.69 3.67
C LEU A 66 6.02 18.71 3.11
N PRO A 67 6.46 18.89 1.85
CA PRO A 67 7.58 18.15 1.29
C PRO A 67 8.82 18.36 2.15
N LEU A 68 9.44 17.27 2.57
CA LEU A 68 10.70 17.32 3.30
C LEU A 68 11.86 16.81 2.43
N PRO A 69 13.07 17.38 2.57
CA PRO A 69 14.27 16.83 1.96
C PRO A 69 14.51 15.37 2.41
N LYS A 70 15.14 14.57 1.54
CA LYS A 70 15.46 13.16 1.83
C LYS A 70 16.16 12.97 3.18
N GLY A 71 17.08 13.88 3.54
CA GLY A 71 17.82 13.83 4.81
C GLY A 71 16.93 13.97 6.05
N SER A 72 15.80 14.67 5.96
CA SER A 72 14.86 14.84 7.07
C SER A 72 14.18 13.53 7.48
N TYR A 73 14.06 12.57 6.56
CA TYR A 73 13.53 11.24 6.85
C TYR A 73 14.59 10.32 7.45
N ASP A 74 15.88 10.67 7.36
CA ASP A 74 16.97 9.90 7.96
C ASP A 74 17.15 10.24 9.45
N ASN A 75 16.09 10.00 10.22
CA ASN A 75 16.03 10.28 11.64
C ASN A 75 15.73 8.98 12.43
N PRO A 76 16.42 8.70 13.56
CA PRO A 76 16.17 7.49 14.37
C PRO A 76 14.71 7.31 14.81
N VAL A 77 13.99 8.41 15.09
CA VAL A 77 12.57 8.40 15.47
C VAL A 77 11.71 7.99 14.27
N VAL A 78 11.94 8.59 13.10
CA VAL A 78 11.24 8.26 11.85
C VAL A 78 11.48 6.79 11.47
N ARG A 79 12.75 6.34 11.50
CA ARG A 79 13.11 4.94 11.26
C ARG A 79 12.42 3.98 12.24
N ARG A 80 12.27 4.35 13.51
CA ARG A 80 11.54 3.54 14.50
C ARG A 80 10.07 3.42 14.12
N ARG A 81 9.41 4.53 13.76
CA ARG A 81 8.00 4.53 13.33
C ARG A 81 7.78 3.73 12.05
N TYR A 82 8.70 3.80 11.08
CA TYR A 82 8.66 2.93 9.89
C TYR A 82 8.78 1.45 10.24
N ARG A 83 9.64 1.06 11.19
CA ARG A 83 9.72 -0.33 11.66
C ARG A 83 8.42 -0.79 12.33
N GLU A 84 7.77 0.08 13.11
CA GLU A 84 6.47 -0.23 13.68
C GLU A 84 5.40 -0.40 12.58
N LEU A 85 5.39 0.49 11.59
CA LEU A 85 4.45 0.38 10.46
C LEU A 85 4.69 -0.89 9.63
N ALA A 86 5.94 -1.28 9.44
CA ALA A 86 6.29 -2.51 8.75
C ALA A 86 5.72 -3.77 9.43
N LYS A 87 5.38 -3.71 10.73
CA LYS A 87 4.68 -4.82 11.41
C LYS A 87 3.28 -5.05 10.85
N HIS A 88 2.65 -4.07 10.20
CA HIS A 88 1.39 -4.30 9.48
C HIS A 88 1.53 -5.29 8.31
N VAL A 89 2.75 -5.52 7.80
CA VAL A 89 3.03 -6.60 6.84
C VAL A 89 2.76 -7.98 7.45
N ASN A 90 2.75 -8.13 8.78
CA ASN A 90 2.30 -9.40 9.39
C ASN A 90 0.82 -9.69 9.12
N PHE A 91 -0.02 -8.68 8.88
CA PHE A 91 -1.39 -8.91 8.43
C PHE A 91 -1.41 -9.49 7.01
N PHE A 92 -0.46 -9.10 6.16
CA PHE A 92 -0.29 -9.73 4.83
C PHE A 92 0.02 -11.23 4.93
N LYS A 93 0.81 -11.67 5.93
CA LYS A 93 1.08 -13.09 6.17
C LYS A 93 -0.20 -13.89 6.38
N GLN A 94 -1.22 -13.32 7.01
CA GLN A 94 -2.52 -13.99 7.17
C GLN A 94 -3.17 -14.32 5.84
N PHE A 95 -2.91 -13.57 4.78
CA PHE A 95 -3.43 -13.89 3.45
C PHE A 95 -2.63 -14.98 2.74
N ILE A 96 -1.35 -15.14 3.06
CA ILE A 96 -0.51 -16.26 2.58
C ILE A 96 -0.89 -17.53 3.34
N ASP A 97 -1.01 -17.42 4.66
CA ASP A 97 -1.27 -18.53 5.59
C ASP A 97 -2.74 -18.98 5.57
N LYS A 98 -3.62 -18.18 4.96
CA LYS A 98 -4.98 -18.63 4.61
C LYS A 98 -4.86 -19.65 3.48
N ASP A 99 -4.41 -20.85 3.83
CA ASP A 99 -4.58 -22.04 3.03
C ASP A 99 -6.07 -22.37 3.10
N ILE A 100 -6.83 -21.79 2.17
CA ILE A 100 -8.28 -21.97 2.08
C ILE A 100 -8.50 -23.41 1.60
N LYS A 101 -8.65 -24.32 2.58
CA LYS A 101 -9.09 -25.71 2.36
C LYS A 101 -10.47 -25.77 1.71
#